data_AF-A0A2H6NAF7-F1
#
_entry.id   AF-A0A2H6NAF7-F1
#
_cell.length_a   1.000
_cell.length_b   1.000
_cell.length_c   1.000
_cell.angle_alpha   90.00
_cell.angle_beta   90.00
_cell.angle_gamma   90.00
#
_symmetry.space_group_name_H-M   'P 1'
#
loop_
_entity.id
_entity.type
_entity.pdbx_description
1 polymer ?
#
loop_
_entity_poly.entity_id
_entity_poly.type
_entity_poly.pdbx_seq_one_letter_code
_entity_poly.pdbx_strand_id
1 'polypeptide(L)'
;STTLGGVPELLQKISETPDFYMEMKWEFTSWVPLVSRVCPSDVCRIWKSGAKLRVDITLLGFENMSWERGRRSLIFRGEDTGHWAELIEVNHDDKVVASER
;
A
#
# COMPACT_ATOMS: atom_id res chain seq x y z
N SER A 1 -12.12 -15.66 5.88
CA SER A 1 -11.15 -15.27 4.84
C SER A 1 -11.97 -14.82 3.64
N THR A 2 -12.28 -13.53 3.59
CA THR A 2 -13.27 -12.96 2.66
C THR A 2 -12.87 -11.51 2.40
N THR A 3 -11.70 -11.30 1.80
CA THR A 3 -11.13 -9.96 1.58
C THR A 3 -11.02 -9.57 0.10
N LEU A 4 -11.39 -10.45 -0.84
CA LEU A 4 -11.21 -10.21 -2.29
C LEU A 4 -12.49 -9.73 -3.01
N GLY A 5 -13.65 -9.71 -2.35
CA GLY A 5 -14.95 -9.42 -2.97
C GLY A 5 -15.21 -7.97 -3.40
N GLY A 6 -14.28 -7.05 -3.18
CA GLY A 6 -14.41 -5.63 -3.54
C GLY A 6 -13.28 -5.10 -4.42
N VAL A 7 -12.32 -5.95 -4.78
CA VAL A 7 -11.15 -5.54 -5.57
C VAL A 7 -11.57 -4.99 -6.95
N PRO A 8 -12.49 -5.61 -7.71
CA PRO A 8 -12.90 -5.08 -9.02
C PRO A 8 -13.58 -3.70 -8.95
N GLU A 9 -14.50 -3.49 -8.01
CA GLU A 9 -15.17 -2.18 -7.82
C GLU A 9 -14.20 -1.10 -7.33
N LEU A 10 -13.26 -1.46 -6.45
CA LEU A 10 -12.22 -0.55 -6.01
C LEU A 10 -11.30 -0.17 -7.17
N LEU A 11 -10.94 -1.13 -8.02
CA LEU A 11 -10.12 -0.90 -9.21
C LEU A 11 -10.82 0.01 -10.21
N GLN A 12 -12.12 -0.17 -10.43
CA GLN A 12 -12.91 0.71 -11.29
C GLN A 12 -12.90 2.15 -10.77
N LYS A 13 -13.15 2.35 -9.47
CA LYS A 13 -13.11 3.68 -8.84
C LYS A 13 -11.72 4.32 -8.91
N ILE A 14 -10.66 3.52 -8.74
CA ILE A 14 -9.28 3.99 -8.90
C ILE A 14 -9.05 4.45 -10.35
N SER A 15 -9.54 3.72 -11.35
CA SER A 15 -9.42 4.09 -12.76
C SER A 15 -10.11 5.44 -13.06
N GLU A 16 -11.34 5.62 -12.56
CA GLU A 16 -12.15 6.83 -12.78
C GLU A 16 -11.64 8.08 -12.04
N THR A 17 -10.83 7.90 -10.99
CA THR A 17 -10.26 9.01 -10.23
C THR A 17 -9.28 9.82 -11.10
N PRO A 18 -9.20 11.16 -11.05
CA PRO A 18 -8.18 11.90 -11.80
C PRO A 18 -6.75 11.51 -11.41
N ASP A 19 -5.78 11.71 -12.29
CA ASP A 19 -4.37 11.44 -11.96
C ASP A 19 -3.88 12.32 -10.81
N PHE A 20 -3.18 11.71 -9.83
CA PHE A 20 -2.74 12.43 -8.64
C PHE A 20 -1.46 11.86 -8.02
N TYR A 21 -0.85 12.70 -7.19
CA TYR A 21 0.16 12.31 -6.21
C TYR A 21 -0.33 12.68 -4.81
N MET A 22 -0.15 11.77 -3.85
CA MET A 22 -0.53 12.01 -2.45
C MET A 22 0.51 11.43 -1.50
N GLU A 23 0.79 12.15 -0.41
CA GLU A 23 1.49 11.63 0.76
C GLU A 23 0.53 11.59 1.94
N MET A 24 0.34 10.40 2.53
CA MET A 24 -0.44 10.21 3.74
C MET A 24 0.49 9.90 4.91
N LYS A 25 0.59 10.85 5.83
CA LYS A 25 1.31 10.67 7.09
C LYS A 25 0.35 10.18 8.15
N TRP A 26 0.74 9.15 8.87
CA TRP A 26 -0.02 8.69 10.03
C TRP A 26 0.91 8.44 11.21
N GLU A 27 0.41 8.66 12.42
CA GLU A 27 1.12 8.50 13.69
C GLU A 27 0.17 7.84 14.69
N PHE A 28 0.56 6.70 15.29
CA PHE A 28 -0.18 6.16 16.43
C PHE A 28 0.21 6.91 17.71
N THR A 29 -0.75 7.06 18.63
CA THR A 29 -0.48 7.58 19.97
C THR A 29 -1.06 6.64 21.02
N SER A 30 -0.42 6.55 22.19
CA SER A 30 -0.88 5.75 23.31
C SER A 30 -1.06 6.64 24.53
N TRP A 31 -2.15 6.40 25.29
CA TRP A 31 -2.42 7.07 26.55
C TRP A 31 -1.50 6.57 27.68
N VAL A 32 -0.87 5.41 27.50
CA VAL A 32 0.08 4.84 28.46
C VAL A 32 1.41 5.59 28.37
N PRO A 33 1.93 6.12 29.49
CA PRO A 33 3.24 6.77 29.51
C PRO A 33 4.34 5.88 28.93
N LEU A 34 5.26 6.47 28.16
CA LEU A 34 6.41 5.82 27.50
C LEU A 34 6.08 4.89 26.31
N VAL A 35 4.84 4.41 26.16
CA VAL A 35 4.43 3.56 25.02
C VAL A 35 4.29 4.38 23.73
N SER A 36 4.00 5.68 23.84
CA SER A 36 3.90 6.59 22.69
C SER A 36 5.17 6.68 21.84
N ARG A 37 6.35 6.42 22.41
CA ARG A 37 7.63 6.39 21.67
C ARG A 37 7.83 5.11 20.85
N VAL A 38 7.09 4.06 21.20
CA VAL A 38 7.07 2.78 20.47
C VAL A 38 5.97 2.81 19.40
N CYS A 39 5.04 3.76 19.47
CA CYS A 39 4.03 3.93 18.43
C CYS A 39 4.70 4.32 17.10
N PRO A 40 4.38 3.60 16.01
CA PRO A 40 5.02 3.82 14.74
C PRO A 40 4.38 5.05 14.08
N SER A 41 5.11 5.58 13.12
CA SER A 41 4.59 6.49 12.11
C SER A 41 5.09 6.05 10.76
N ASP A 42 4.32 6.33 9.73
CA ASP A 42 4.73 6.10 8.34
C ASP A 42 4.20 7.19 7.42
N VAL A 43 4.85 7.33 6.27
CA VAL A 43 4.46 8.20 5.18
C VAL A 43 4.19 7.32 3.97
N CYS A 44 2.93 7.00 3.75
CA CYS A 44 2.48 6.28 2.56
C CYS A 44 2.46 7.24 1.38
N ARG A 45 3.11 6.88 0.27
CA ARG A 45 3.13 7.69 -0.96
C ARG A 45 2.34 6.98 -2.04
N ILE A 46 1.44 7.71 -2.68
CA ILE A 46 0.54 7.17 -3.68
C ILE A 46 0.69 7.97 -4.97
N TRP A 47 0.92 7.27 -6.07
CA TRP A 47 0.88 7.81 -7.43
C TRP A 47 -0.20 7.07 -8.20
N LYS A 48 -1.14 7.82 -8.79
CA LYS A 48 -2.19 7.28 -9.64
C LYS A 48 -2.07 7.89 -11.02
N SER A 49 -2.06 7.05 -12.06
CA SER A 49 -2.18 7.49 -13.45
C SER A 49 -2.96 6.50 -14.32
N GLY A 50 -4.07 6.92 -14.93
CA GLY A 50 -5.01 6.02 -15.62
C GLY A 50 -5.43 4.84 -14.74
N ALA A 51 -5.50 3.62 -15.29
CA ALA A 51 -5.71 2.39 -14.51
C ALA A 51 -4.45 1.87 -13.76
N LYS A 52 -3.46 2.72 -13.46
CA LYS A 52 -2.22 2.34 -12.77
C LYS A 52 -2.13 3.05 -11.41
N LEU A 53 -1.72 2.30 -10.40
CA LEU A 53 -1.54 2.80 -9.04
C LEU A 53 -0.22 2.27 -8.49
N ARG A 54 0.57 3.15 -7.88
CA ARG A 54 1.74 2.77 -7.08
C ARG A 54 1.56 3.27 -5.66
N VAL A 55 1.82 2.40 -4.70
CA VAL A 55 1.79 2.70 -3.27
C VAL A 55 3.13 2.31 -2.68
N ASP A 56 3.84 3.27 -2.08
CA ASP A 56 5.08 3.02 -1.35
C ASP A 56 4.80 3.09 0.16
N ILE A 57 5.21 2.05 0.90
CA ILE A 57 5.05 1.91 2.35
C ILE A 57 6.38 1.55 3.02
N THR A 58 6.55 1.93 4.29
CA THR A 58 7.71 1.51 5.10
C THR A 58 7.35 0.69 6.33
N LEU A 59 6.10 0.75 6.78
CA LEU A 59 5.59 -0.14 7.81
C LEU A 59 4.86 -1.32 7.18
N LEU A 60 5.36 -2.53 7.46
CA LEU A 60 4.90 -3.77 6.85
C LEU A 60 3.91 -4.50 7.74
N GLY A 61 4.07 -4.37 9.05
CA GLY A 61 3.23 -5.07 10.00
C GLY A 61 3.63 -4.88 11.44
N PHE A 62 2.99 -5.67 12.29
CA PHE A 62 3.25 -5.73 13.71
C PHE A 62 3.20 -7.19 14.17
N GLU A 63 4.33 -7.71 14.58
CA GLU A 63 4.47 -9.09 15.06
C GLU A 63 5.34 -9.12 16.31
N ASN A 64 5.03 -10.01 17.26
CA ASN A 64 5.80 -10.21 18.49
C ASN A 64 6.10 -8.91 19.27
N MET A 65 5.12 -8.02 19.37
CA MET A 65 5.25 -6.70 20.02
C MET A 65 6.27 -5.77 19.36
N SER A 66 6.63 -6.03 18.10
CA SER A 66 7.60 -5.26 17.33
C SER A 66 7.03 -4.84 15.97
N TRP A 67 7.44 -3.67 15.51
CA TRP A 67 7.05 -3.15 14.20
C TRP A 67 7.96 -3.70 13.14
N GLU A 68 7.36 -4.35 12.14
CA GLU A 68 8.10 -4.78 10.97
C GLU A 68 8.17 -3.61 9.99
N ARG A 69 9.41 -3.22 9.67
CA ARG A 69 9.69 -2.15 8.73
C ARG A 69 10.50 -2.68 7.56
N GLY A 70 10.25 -2.09 6.39
CA GLY A 70 10.98 -2.37 5.17
C GLY A 70 10.39 -1.59 4.01
N ARG A 71 11.16 -1.39 2.94
CA ARG A 71 10.73 -0.58 1.80
C ARG A 71 10.01 -1.44 0.79
N ARG A 72 8.69 -1.26 0.67
CA ARG A 72 7.85 -1.94 -0.33
C ARG A 72 7.18 -0.95 -1.26
N SER A 73 7.14 -1.30 -2.54
CA SER A 73 6.28 -0.67 -3.53
C SER A 73 5.25 -1.68 -4.02
N LEU A 74 3.98 -1.39 -3.84
CA LEU A 74 2.86 -2.11 -4.44
C LEU A 74 2.46 -1.38 -5.70
N ILE A 75 2.56 -2.05 -6.85
CA ILE A 75 2.23 -1.50 -8.16
C ILE A 75 1.05 -2.30 -8.71
N PHE A 76 -0.10 -1.67 -8.79
CA PHE A 76 -1.25 -2.20 -9.49
C PHE A 76 -1.25 -1.70 -10.93
N ARG A 77 -1.38 -2.63 -11.87
CA ARG A 77 -1.56 -2.35 -13.30
C ARG A 77 -2.86 -2.98 -13.75
N GLY A 78 -3.81 -2.17 -14.17
CA GLY A 78 -5.02 -2.62 -14.84
C GLY A 78 -5.06 -2.16 -16.29
N GLU A 79 -5.99 -2.75 -17.04
CA GLU A 79 -6.43 -2.22 -18.32
C GLU A 79 -7.59 -1.25 -18.10
N ASP A 80 -7.66 -0.16 -18.88
CA ASP A 80 -8.75 0.84 -18.75
C ASP A 80 -10.14 0.23 -19.02
N THR A 81 -10.19 -0.91 -19.73
CA THR A 81 -11.38 -1.72 -20.02
C THR A 81 -11.77 -2.69 -18.89
N GLY A 82 -10.92 -2.86 -17.86
CA GLY A 82 -11.18 -3.71 -16.70
C GLY A 82 -11.03 -5.23 -16.94
N HIS A 83 -10.46 -5.66 -18.07
CA HIS A 83 -10.38 -7.09 -18.41
C HIS A 83 -9.30 -7.87 -17.66
N TRP A 84 -8.26 -7.19 -17.16
CA TRP A 84 -7.23 -7.80 -16.33
C TRP A 84 -6.66 -6.77 -15.36
N ALA A 85 -6.13 -7.29 -14.24
CA ALA A 85 -5.35 -6.54 -13.28
C ALA A 85 -4.11 -7.37 -12.92
N GLU A 86 -3.07 -6.71 -12.45
CA GLU A 86 -1.86 -7.33 -11.95
C GLU A 86 -1.37 -6.52 -10.76
N LEU A 87 -1.02 -7.20 -9.68
CA LEU A 87 -0.34 -6.65 -8.53
C LEU A 87 1.12 -7.06 -8.58
N ILE A 88 2.01 -6.08 -8.60
CA ILE A 88 3.45 -6.28 -8.49
C ILE A 88 3.90 -5.73 -7.16
N GLU A 89 4.51 -6.58 -6.34
CA GLU A 89 5.20 -6.16 -5.13
C GLU A 89 6.71 -6.09 -5.41
N VAL A 90 7.30 -4.92 -5.14
CA VAL A 90 8.75 -4.72 -5.18
C VAL A 90 9.28 -4.60 -3.76
N ASN A 91 10.17 -5.52 -3.41
CA ASN A 91 10.95 -5.49 -2.18
C ASN A 91 12.30 -4.84 -2.46
N HIS A 92 12.47 -3.59 -2.00
CA HIS A 92 13.70 -2.84 -2.26
C HIS A 92 14.86 -3.25 -1.36
N ASP A 93 14.58 -3.93 -0.25
CA ASP A 93 15.61 -4.35 0.71
C ASP A 93 16.27 -5.64 0.24
N ASP A 94 15.48 -6.62 -0.18
CA ASP A 94 15.99 -7.90 -0.71
C ASP A 94 16.20 -7.88 -2.24
N LYS A 95 15.81 -6.79 -2.91
CA LYS A 95 15.89 -6.61 -4.38
C LYS A 95 15.14 -7.71 -5.16
N VAL A 96 13.98 -8.10 -4.66
CA VAL A 96 13.11 -9.10 -5.29
C VAL A 96 11.80 -8.48 -5.74
N VAL A 97 11.20 -9.08 -6.78
CA VAL A 97 9.91 -8.68 -7.32
C VAL A 97 9.01 -9.91 -7.35
N ALA A 98 7.79 -9.77 -6.83
CA ALA A 98 6.73 -10.75 -6.92
C ALA A 98 5.55 -10.17 -7.70
N SER A 99 4.87 -10.98 -8.50
CA SER A 99 3.73 -10.54 -9.32
C SER A 99 2.60 -11.55 -9.24
N GLU A 100 1.38 -11.05 -9.06
CA GLU A 100 0.12 -11.81 -9.06
C GLU A 100 -0.83 -11.19 -10.09
N ARG A 101 -1.52 -12.01 -10.89
CA ARG A 101 -2.43 -11.60 -11.96
C ARG A 101 -3.83 -12.15 -11.72
#